data_AF-Q0C418-F1
#
_entry.id   AF-Q0C418-F1
#
_cell.length_a   1.000
_cell.length_b   1.000
_cell.length_c   1.000
_cell.angle_alpha   90.00
_cell.angle_beta   90.00
_cell.angle_gamma   90.00
#
_symmetry.space_group_name_H-M   'P 1'
#
loop_
_entity.id
_entity.type
_entity.pdbx_description
1 polymer ?
#
loop_
_entity_poly.entity_id
_entity_poly.type
_entity_poly.pdbx_seq_one_letter_code
_entity_poly.pdbx_strand_id
1 'polypeptide(L)'
;MISHAQQFEDIILWRAFKDVLNGTYIDIGANDPIVDSVSLLFYERGWRGVHVEPMPNYARRLREMRPDEVVFEVAVGNSREPITLFLFEGTGLSTGVAEYARRHEDGGRSVQTVQVPCIPLSDLFDRIDQPTIHWLKVDVEGMEASVLQSWADHPARPWVVVVESTVPNSPEPNYDGWEDELFRREYKFAYFDGLSRFYVHENRCSLLDAFKVPPNVFDNFFLSDTSPFSGLLASKLRQSEQDAASKATALGVLQGELENKASEIGIIRAELNAKAIAQGVLQGEIEQKTSEVVLLLAELADRTAALRAEQALQEQRAVTIIQLEEEQHRLTSHIAWQGAQLDAVWRSTSWKVTAPLRAARRVYRQCTTRPRALIKSALRRGLIAGVGASRRAPFLKKSLSRLIKLVPPLERRLMQIVAVRRAGSQYGPESERATSSQQPIPPWSGSMEDDVAIALEVLELNIRG
;
A
#
# COMPACT_ATOMS: atom_id res chain seq x y z
N MET A 1 -51.86 15.64 18.16
CA MET A 1 -52.05 16.77 17.21
C MET A 1 -50.95 17.80 17.47
N ILE A 2 -50.66 18.73 16.56
CA ILE A 2 -49.72 19.83 16.83
C ILE A 2 -50.53 21.12 16.85
N SER A 3 -50.37 21.93 17.89
CA SER A 3 -50.95 23.27 17.96
C SER A 3 -49.99 24.28 17.36
N HIS A 4 -50.52 25.12 16.48
CA HIS A 4 -49.81 26.20 15.80
C HIS A 4 -50.28 27.59 16.22
N ALA A 5 -51.44 27.68 16.90
CA ALA A 5 -52.03 28.92 17.37
C ALA A 5 -51.33 29.50 18.61
N GLN A 6 -51.54 30.81 18.87
CA GLN A 6 -50.91 31.53 19.99
C GLN A 6 -51.42 31.09 21.37
N GLN A 7 -52.73 30.84 21.48
CA GLN A 7 -53.42 30.51 22.73
C GLN A 7 -54.29 29.24 22.63
N PHE A 8 -53.86 28.30 21.78
CA PHE A 8 -54.50 26.99 21.58
C PHE A 8 -55.93 27.05 21.03
N GLU A 9 -56.27 28.13 20.31
CA GLU A 9 -57.56 28.34 19.64
C GLU A 9 -57.89 27.18 18.70
N ASP A 10 -56.87 26.68 17.98
CA ASP A 10 -56.98 25.51 17.12
C ASP A 10 -57.39 24.23 17.88
N ILE A 11 -56.83 23.99 19.06
CA ILE A 11 -57.15 22.82 19.90
C ILE A 11 -58.57 22.90 20.46
N ILE A 12 -59.00 24.06 20.96
CA ILE A 12 -60.36 24.19 21.52
C ILE A 12 -61.45 24.13 20.45
N LEU A 13 -61.21 24.75 19.28
CA LEU A 13 -62.08 24.60 18.12
C LEU A 13 -62.09 23.14 17.65
N TRP A 14 -60.93 22.47 17.58
CA TRP A 14 -60.89 21.06 17.18
C TRP A 14 -61.65 20.17 18.17
N ARG A 15 -61.57 20.43 19.49
CA ARG A 15 -62.40 19.71 20.48
C ARG A 15 -63.90 19.86 20.21
N ALA A 16 -64.36 21.04 19.77
CA ALA A 16 -65.74 21.28 19.37
C ALA A 16 -66.13 20.62 18.02
N PHE A 17 -65.18 20.46 17.09
CA PHE A 17 -65.46 20.10 15.69
C PHE A 17 -64.87 18.78 15.19
N LYS A 18 -64.15 18.00 16.01
CA LYS A 18 -63.45 16.75 15.62
C LYS A 18 -64.32 15.70 14.91
N ASP A 19 -65.63 15.72 15.14
CA ASP A 19 -66.60 14.77 14.56
C ASP A 19 -67.21 15.30 13.24
N VAL A 20 -66.86 16.51 12.80
CA VAL A 20 -67.24 17.10 11.52
C VAL A 20 -66.19 16.77 10.46
N LEU A 21 -66.63 16.13 9.38
CA LEU A 21 -65.81 15.81 8.22
C LEU A 21 -65.83 16.98 7.22
N ASN A 22 -64.66 17.35 6.71
CA ASN A 22 -64.47 18.34 5.63
C ASN A 22 -65.21 19.68 5.89
N GLY A 23 -65.07 20.22 7.09
CA GLY A 23 -65.69 21.50 7.44
C GLY A 23 -65.05 22.71 6.73
N THR A 24 -65.70 23.86 6.91
CA THR A 24 -65.27 25.15 6.35
C THR A 24 -65.14 26.19 7.45
N TYR A 25 -64.10 27.02 7.31
CA TYR A 25 -63.76 28.10 8.22
C TYR A 25 -63.48 29.41 7.47
N ILE A 26 -63.50 30.53 8.18
CA ILE A 26 -63.03 31.83 7.70
C ILE A 26 -62.01 32.36 8.71
N ASP A 27 -60.84 32.76 8.22
CA ASP A 27 -59.73 33.29 9.03
C ASP A 27 -59.44 34.73 8.57
N ILE A 28 -59.90 35.73 9.33
CA ILE A 28 -59.71 37.16 9.01
C ILE A 28 -58.55 37.69 9.84
N GLY A 29 -57.50 38.15 9.14
CA GLY A 29 -56.16 38.36 9.71
C GLY A 29 -55.37 37.05 9.78
N ALA A 30 -55.39 36.28 8.69
CA ALA A 30 -54.79 34.94 8.65
C ALA A 30 -53.24 34.95 8.75
N ASN A 31 -52.58 36.06 8.39
CA ASN A 31 -51.14 36.28 8.53
C ASN A 31 -50.27 35.10 8.04
N ASP A 32 -49.45 34.49 8.90
CA ASP A 32 -48.53 33.42 8.54
C ASP A 32 -49.24 32.05 8.42
N PRO A 33 -49.07 31.30 7.33
CA PRO A 33 -49.71 30.00 7.14
C PRO A 33 -49.23 28.87 8.09
N ILE A 34 -48.25 29.14 8.98
CA ILE A 34 -47.64 28.14 9.88
C ILE A 34 -47.44 28.70 11.29
N VAL A 35 -46.92 29.92 11.41
CA VAL A 35 -46.72 30.60 12.71
C VAL A 35 -48.06 31.18 13.15
N ASP A 36 -48.45 30.96 14.40
CA ASP A 36 -49.66 31.50 15.00
C ASP A 36 -50.98 31.10 14.28
N SER A 37 -50.91 30.09 13.40
CA SER A 37 -52.00 29.67 12.52
C SER A 37 -53.04 28.81 13.24
N VAL A 38 -54.24 29.36 13.42
CA VAL A 38 -55.42 28.63 13.93
C VAL A 38 -55.95 27.62 12.89
N SER A 39 -55.78 27.93 11.61
CA SER A 39 -56.33 27.21 10.47
C SER A 39 -55.54 25.97 10.02
N LEU A 40 -54.21 25.93 10.25
CA LEU A 40 -53.35 24.83 9.78
C LEU A 40 -53.81 23.45 10.28
N LEU A 41 -54.17 23.33 11.56
CA LEU A 41 -54.66 22.07 12.17
C LEU A 41 -55.86 21.50 11.41
N PHE A 42 -56.78 22.36 10.95
CA PHE A 42 -57.97 21.97 10.20
C PHE A 42 -57.64 21.58 8.76
N TYR A 43 -56.80 22.37 8.09
CA TYR A 43 -56.37 22.11 6.72
C TYR A 43 -55.72 20.73 6.55
N GLU A 44 -54.83 20.34 7.48
CA GLU A 44 -54.23 19.00 7.55
C GLU A 44 -55.26 17.86 7.68
N ARG A 45 -56.47 18.16 8.16
CA ARG A 45 -57.56 17.22 8.44
C ARG A 45 -58.65 17.26 7.36
N GLY A 46 -58.33 17.79 6.18
CA GLY A 46 -59.21 17.81 5.01
C GLY A 46 -60.28 18.91 5.02
N TRP A 47 -60.23 19.82 5.98
CA TRP A 47 -61.08 21.02 5.97
C TRP A 47 -60.57 22.02 4.94
N ARG A 48 -61.47 22.85 4.40
CA ARG A 48 -61.12 23.91 3.44
C ARG A 48 -61.78 25.23 3.81
N GLY A 49 -60.96 26.25 4.02
CA GLY A 49 -61.39 27.56 4.48
C GLY A 49 -61.16 28.70 3.49
N VAL A 50 -61.40 29.89 4.02
CA VAL A 50 -61.22 31.18 3.35
C VAL A 50 -60.34 32.05 4.23
N HIS A 51 -59.21 32.49 3.68
CA HIS A 51 -58.29 33.39 4.37
C HIS A 51 -58.50 34.82 3.88
N VAL A 52 -58.44 35.77 4.79
CA VAL A 52 -58.43 37.20 4.48
C VAL A 52 -57.17 37.81 5.07
N GLU A 53 -56.31 38.35 4.22
CA GLU A 53 -55.00 38.84 4.59
C GLU A 53 -54.60 40.01 3.67
N PRO A 54 -54.62 41.27 4.14
CA PRO A 54 -54.36 42.43 3.29
C PRO A 54 -52.90 42.58 2.83
N MET A 55 -51.94 41.90 3.46
CA MET A 55 -50.52 42.04 3.14
C MET A 55 -50.08 41.10 2.00
N PRO A 56 -49.54 41.61 0.87
CA PRO A 56 -49.21 40.80 -0.31
C PRO A 56 -48.18 39.68 -0.10
N ASN A 57 -47.30 39.80 0.92
CA ASN A 57 -46.32 38.76 1.28
C ASN A 57 -46.99 37.58 1.99
N TYR A 58 -47.88 37.85 2.96
CA TYR A 58 -48.61 36.83 3.70
C TYR A 58 -49.70 36.19 2.82
N ALA A 59 -50.47 36.99 2.08
CA ALA A 59 -51.44 36.49 1.10
C ALA A 59 -50.80 35.58 0.03
N ARG A 60 -49.56 35.88 -0.42
CA ARG A 60 -48.80 34.97 -1.31
C ARG A 60 -48.45 33.66 -0.61
N ARG A 61 -47.87 33.72 0.60
CA ARG A 61 -47.48 32.52 1.35
C ARG A 61 -48.67 31.63 1.69
N LEU A 62 -49.83 32.22 2.01
CA LEU A 62 -51.09 31.50 2.18
C LEU A 62 -51.46 30.74 0.89
N ARG A 63 -51.46 31.38 -0.29
CA ARG A 63 -51.73 30.71 -1.57
C ARG A 63 -50.71 29.62 -1.92
N GLU A 64 -49.44 29.81 -1.59
CA GLU A 64 -48.38 28.81 -1.80
C GLU A 64 -48.55 27.59 -0.89
N MET A 65 -48.95 27.80 0.37
CA MET A 65 -49.12 26.75 1.39
C MET A 65 -50.52 26.14 1.47
N ARG A 66 -51.52 26.77 0.82
CA ARG A 66 -52.94 26.37 0.74
C ARG A 66 -53.45 26.54 -0.70
N PRO A 67 -52.89 25.81 -1.68
CA PRO A 67 -53.18 26.01 -3.10
C PRO A 67 -54.63 25.67 -3.52
N ASP A 68 -55.39 25.01 -2.65
CA ASP A 68 -56.78 24.61 -2.82
C ASP A 68 -57.74 25.29 -1.81
N GLU A 69 -57.32 26.41 -1.20
CA GLU A 69 -58.15 27.31 -0.40
C GLU A 69 -58.22 28.72 -1.02
N VAL A 70 -59.21 29.52 -0.60
CA VAL A 70 -59.42 30.87 -1.14
C VAL A 70 -58.68 31.89 -0.27
N VAL A 71 -57.96 32.82 -0.90
CA VAL A 71 -57.20 33.89 -0.20
C VAL A 71 -57.56 35.27 -0.77
N PHE A 72 -58.31 36.04 -0.01
CA PHE A 72 -58.67 37.44 -0.32
C PHE A 72 -57.59 38.39 0.21
N GLU A 73 -56.93 39.11 -0.70
CA GLU A 73 -55.89 40.10 -0.38
C GLU A 73 -56.51 41.48 -0.19
N VAL A 74 -57.27 41.60 0.89
CA VAL A 74 -58.09 42.76 1.25
C VAL A 74 -58.14 42.90 2.78
N ALA A 75 -58.40 44.12 3.27
CA ALA A 75 -58.88 44.32 4.63
C ALA A 75 -60.41 44.11 4.69
N VAL A 76 -60.93 43.86 5.89
CA VAL A 76 -62.38 43.80 6.13
C VAL A 76 -62.81 44.90 7.10
N GLY A 77 -63.96 45.52 6.84
CA GLY A 77 -64.55 46.52 7.72
C GLY A 77 -65.59 47.39 7.02
N ASN A 78 -65.96 48.50 7.65
CA ASN A 78 -67.05 49.38 7.19
C ASN A 78 -66.77 50.16 5.88
N SER A 79 -65.60 50.00 5.25
CA SER A 79 -65.23 50.71 4.01
C SER A 79 -65.40 49.82 2.77
N ARG A 80 -65.78 50.44 1.64
CA ARG A 80 -65.62 49.87 0.28
C ARG A 80 -64.51 50.55 -0.54
N GLU A 81 -63.96 51.64 -0.01
CA GLU A 81 -62.77 52.31 -0.57
C GLU A 81 -61.50 51.74 0.08
N PRO A 82 -60.34 51.80 -0.60
CA PRO A 82 -59.06 51.42 -0.02
C PRO A 82 -58.78 52.14 1.30
N ILE A 83 -58.13 51.43 2.23
CA ILE A 83 -57.73 51.97 3.53
C ILE A 83 -56.22 52.02 3.68
N THR A 84 -55.75 52.94 4.51
CA THR A 84 -54.38 52.99 5.00
C THR A 84 -54.14 51.85 6.00
N LEU A 85 -53.16 50.99 5.72
CA LEU A 85 -52.67 49.97 6.64
C LEU A 85 -51.25 50.31 7.07
N PHE A 86 -50.99 50.22 8.38
CA PHE A 86 -49.69 50.45 9.01
C PHE A 86 -49.02 49.10 9.26
N LEU A 87 -47.95 48.82 8.51
CA LEU A 87 -47.28 47.54 8.45
C LEU A 87 -46.13 47.46 9.45
N PHE A 88 -46.06 46.32 10.14
CA PHE A 88 -44.92 45.92 10.97
C PHE A 88 -44.42 44.56 10.48
N GLU A 89 -43.51 44.57 9.50
CA GLU A 89 -43.03 43.36 8.81
C GLU A 89 -42.50 42.29 9.77
N GLY A 90 -42.89 41.03 9.53
CA GLY A 90 -42.47 39.88 10.33
C GLY A 90 -43.20 39.75 11.67
N THR A 91 -44.39 40.34 11.82
CA THR A 91 -45.17 40.37 13.07
C THR A 91 -46.68 40.27 12.81
N GLY A 92 -47.46 39.98 13.85
CA GLY A 92 -48.93 40.08 13.82
C GLY A 92 -49.44 41.52 13.67
N LEU A 93 -48.72 42.48 14.28
CA LEU A 93 -49.14 43.81 14.73
C LEU A 93 -49.56 44.85 13.65
N SER A 94 -49.79 44.42 12.41
CA SER A 94 -50.13 45.34 11.31
C SER A 94 -51.59 45.77 11.40
N THR A 95 -51.84 47.07 11.54
CA THR A 95 -53.13 47.63 11.95
C THR A 95 -53.61 48.72 11.00
N GLY A 96 -54.93 48.88 10.83
CA GLY A 96 -55.53 50.05 10.19
C GLY A 96 -55.74 51.24 11.14
N VAL A 97 -55.46 51.07 12.43
CA VAL A 97 -55.71 52.09 13.47
C VAL A 97 -54.45 52.90 13.75
N ALA A 98 -54.47 54.16 13.31
CA ALA A 98 -53.33 55.07 13.43
C ALA A 98 -52.87 55.36 14.88
N GLU A 99 -53.69 55.08 15.90
CA GLU A 99 -53.26 55.17 17.30
C GLU A 99 -52.34 54.00 17.69
N TYR A 100 -52.73 52.76 17.37
CA TYR A 100 -51.91 51.58 17.67
C TYR A 100 -50.61 51.58 16.86
N ALA A 101 -50.65 52.04 15.60
CA ALA A 101 -49.45 52.28 14.80
C ALA A 101 -48.43 53.19 15.52
N ARG A 102 -48.85 54.37 15.99
CA ARG A 102 -47.98 55.27 16.77
C ARG A 102 -47.46 54.63 18.05
N ARG A 103 -48.29 53.86 18.77
CA ARG A 103 -47.89 53.16 19.99
C ARG A 103 -46.78 52.12 19.73
N HIS A 104 -46.82 51.46 18.58
CA HIS A 104 -45.77 50.53 18.14
C HIS A 104 -44.50 51.24 17.66
N GLU A 105 -44.62 52.39 16.98
CA GLU A 105 -43.49 53.28 16.64
C GLU A 105 -42.78 53.82 17.88
N ASP A 106 -43.53 54.33 18.87
CA ASP A 106 -43.01 54.77 20.17
C ASP A 106 -42.33 53.61 20.94
N GLY A 107 -42.77 52.38 20.71
CA GLY A 107 -42.13 51.14 21.17
C GLY A 107 -40.86 50.74 20.40
N GLY A 108 -40.39 51.56 19.45
CA GLY A 108 -39.17 51.35 18.67
C GLY A 108 -39.33 50.47 17.43
N ARG A 109 -40.56 50.16 16.99
CA ARG A 109 -40.80 49.40 15.75
C ARG A 109 -40.81 50.33 14.54
N SER A 110 -40.24 49.88 13.42
CA SER A 110 -40.34 50.61 12.15
C SER A 110 -41.68 50.31 11.50
N VAL A 111 -42.44 51.37 11.16
CA VAL A 111 -43.69 51.27 10.40
C VAL A 111 -43.44 51.49 8.91
N GLN A 112 -44.20 50.80 8.06
CA GLN A 112 -44.42 51.21 6.67
C GLN A 112 -45.92 51.48 6.46
N THR A 113 -46.27 52.25 5.44
CA THR A 113 -47.67 52.60 5.15
C THR A 113 -48.04 52.17 3.74
N VAL A 114 -49.12 51.41 3.61
CA VAL A 114 -49.65 50.92 2.32
C VAL A 114 -51.13 51.23 2.19
N GLN A 115 -51.63 51.32 0.96
CA GLN A 115 -53.07 51.34 0.68
C GLN A 115 -53.50 49.92 0.27
N VAL A 116 -54.49 49.37 0.98
CA VAL A 116 -55.06 48.04 0.69
C VAL A 116 -56.54 48.16 0.37
N PRO A 117 -57.11 47.35 -0.54
CA PRO A 117 -58.55 47.31 -0.75
C PRO A 117 -59.26 46.91 0.54
N CYS A 118 -60.46 47.42 0.76
CA CYS A 118 -61.29 47.07 1.91
C CYS A 118 -62.69 46.66 1.45
N ILE A 119 -63.27 45.63 2.06
CA ILE A 119 -64.64 45.19 1.81
C ILE A 119 -65.41 44.94 3.11
N PRO A 120 -66.74 45.14 3.13
CA PRO A 120 -67.58 44.66 4.22
C PRO A 120 -67.53 43.14 4.40
N LEU A 121 -67.71 42.69 5.64
CA LEU A 121 -67.84 41.27 5.98
C LEU A 121 -69.07 40.63 5.30
N SER A 122 -70.15 41.41 5.10
CA SER A 122 -71.27 41.04 4.24
C SER A 122 -70.85 40.74 2.79
N ASP A 123 -70.13 41.67 2.15
CA ASP A 123 -69.57 41.50 0.79
C ASP A 123 -68.54 40.35 0.70
N LEU A 124 -67.94 39.93 1.82
CA LEU A 124 -67.10 38.72 1.91
C LEU A 124 -67.96 37.45 1.91
N PHE A 125 -68.99 37.37 2.75
CA PHE A 125 -69.87 36.19 2.82
C PHE A 125 -70.54 35.88 1.47
N ASP A 126 -70.94 36.90 0.71
CA ASP A 126 -71.52 36.74 -0.63
C ASP A 126 -70.56 36.11 -1.67
N ARG A 127 -69.26 36.03 -1.37
CA ARG A 127 -68.21 35.44 -2.22
C ARG A 127 -67.80 34.03 -1.80
N ILE A 128 -68.48 33.44 -0.82
CA ILE A 128 -68.15 32.13 -0.25
C ILE A 128 -69.21 31.12 -0.70
N ASP A 129 -68.82 30.21 -1.60
CA ASP A 129 -69.71 29.19 -2.16
C ASP A 129 -70.16 28.10 -1.15
N GLN A 130 -69.59 28.11 0.06
CA GLN A 130 -69.85 27.12 1.10
C GLN A 130 -71.04 27.50 1.99
N PRO A 131 -72.12 26.68 2.04
CA PRO A 131 -73.35 27.03 2.76
C PRO A 131 -73.24 26.91 4.28
N THR A 132 -72.11 26.45 4.82
CA THR A 132 -71.93 26.20 6.26
C THR A 132 -70.53 26.58 6.70
N ILE A 133 -70.44 27.72 7.39
CA ILE A 133 -69.23 28.16 8.08
C ILE A 133 -69.29 27.60 9.51
N HIS A 134 -68.28 26.83 9.89
CA HIS A 134 -68.22 26.19 11.20
C HIS A 134 -67.57 27.12 12.22
N TRP A 135 -66.49 27.78 11.84
CA TRP A 135 -65.92 28.87 12.64
C TRP A 135 -65.46 30.06 11.78
N LEU A 136 -65.54 31.25 12.38
CA LEU A 136 -65.01 32.51 11.87
C LEU A 136 -64.04 33.09 12.91
N LYS A 137 -62.79 33.35 12.54
CA LYS A 137 -61.83 34.13 13.36
C LYS A 137 -61.77 35.57 12.85
N VAL A 138 -61.74 36.52 13.79
CA VAL A 138 -61.51 37.95 13.54
C VAL A 138 -60.39 38.41 14.47
N ASP A 139 -59.27 38.77 13.87
CA ASP A 139 -58.04 39.19 14.53
C ASP A 139 -57.39 40.21 13.61
N VAL A 140 -57.62 41.49 13.84
CA VAL A 140 -57.29 42.57 12.89
C VAL A 140 -56.68 43.77 13.59
N GLU A 141 -55.97 43.50 14.70
CA GLU A 141 -55.14 44.43 15.46
C GLU A 141 -55.85 45.77 15.76
N GLY A 142 -57.07 45.67 16.28
CA GLY A 142 -57.89 46.81 16.73
C GLY A 142 -59.02 47.23 15.78
N MET A 143 -59.27 46.48 14.70
CA MET A 143 -60.36 46.74 13.73
C MET A 143 -61.60 45.86 13.93
N GLU A 144 -61.66 45.06 15.00
CA GLU A 144 -62.65 43.98 15.21
C GLU A 144 -64.08 44.54 15.20
N ALA A 145 -64.29 45.70 15.82
CA ALA A 145 -65.57 46.41 15.81
C ALA A 145 -66.01 46.84 14.40
N SER A 146 -65.07 47.26 13.55
CA SER A 146 -65.34 47.63 12.14
C SER A 146 -65.70 46.39 11.32
N VAL A 147 -64.99 45.27 11.54
CA VAL A 147 -65.30 43.98 10.90
C VAL A 147 -66.71 43.52 11.28
N LEU A 148 -67.01 43.44 12.57
CA LEU A 148 -68.29 42.92 13.06
C LEU A 148 -69.48 43.82 12.69
N GLN A 149 -69.34 45.15 12.72
CA GLN A 149 -70.39 46.07 12.23
C GLN A 149 -70.65 45.88 10.72
N SER A 150 -69.60 45.63 9.93
CA SER A 150 -69.71 45.43 8.48
C SER A 150 -70.38 44.10 8.07
N TRP A 151 -70.68 43.23 9.04
CA TRP A 151 -71.59 42.09 8.88
C TRP A 151 -72.99 42.57 8.46
N ALA A 152 -73.44 43.71 8.99
CA ALA A 152 -74.78 44.26 8.78
C ALA A 152 -75.87 43.18 8.94
N ASP A 153 -76.99 43.29 8.23
CA ASP A 153 -78.12 42.35 8.31
C ASP A 153 -77.88 41.02 7.53
N HIS A 154 -76.64 40.69 7.17
CA HIS A 154 -76.34 39.50 6.36
C HIS A 154 -76.74 38.20 7.10
N PRO A 155 -77.43 37.25 6.44
CA PRO A 155 -77.99 36.06 7.09
C PRO A 155 -76.97 34.98 7.45
N ALA A 156 -75.69 35.09 7.05
CA ALA A 156 -74.67 34.12 7.45
C ALA A 156 -74.55 34.02 8.97
N ARG A 157 -74.43 32.79 9.49
CA ARG A 157 -74.24 32.47 10.92
C ARG A 157 -73.19 31.36 11.09
N PRO A 158 -71.88 31.70 11.09
CA PRO A 158 -70.81 30.81 11.55
C PRO A 158 -71.18 30.14 12.89
N TRP A 159 -70.95 28.84 13.06
CA TRP A 159 -71.41 28.15 14.28
C TRP A 159 -70.66 28.62 15.53
N VAL A 160 -69.38 28.93 15.37
CA VAL A 160 -68.52 29.60 16.35
C VAL A 160 -67.95 30.88 15.74
N VAL A 161 -67.87 31.95 16.53
CA VAL A 161 -67.10 33.16 16.20
C VAL A 161 -66.01 33.32 17.26
N VAL A 162 -64.78 33.57 16.82
CA VAL A 162 -63.60 33.82 17.65
C VAL A 162 -63.13 35.23 17.33
N VAL A 163 -62.93 36.06 18.35
CA VAL A 163 -62.54 37.46 18.17
C VAL A 163 -61.40 37.78 19.12
N GLU A 164 -60.29 38.32 18.62
CA GLU A 164 -59.26 38.88 19.49
C GLU A 164 -59.90 39.99 20.36
N SER A 165 -59.69 39.92 21.66
CA SER A 165 -60.51 40.66 22.64
C SER A 165 -59.70 41.53 23.58
N THR A 166 -58.47 41.83 23.19
CA THR A 166 -57.52 42.66 23.93
C THR A 166 -56.98 43.79 23.06
N VAL A 167 -56.53 44.86 23.70
CA VAL A 167 -55.79 45.94 23.03
C VAL A 167 -54.47 45.37 22.47
N PRO A 168 -54.07 45.67 21.22
CA PRO A 168 -52.86 45.16 20.60
C PRO A 168 -51.62 45.15 21.51
N ASN A 169 -51.02 43.95 21.67
CA ASN A 169 -49.86 43.70 22.54
C ASN A 169 -50.07 44.14 24.01
N SER A 170 -51.27 43.96 24.56
CA SER A 170 -51.65 44.28 25.95
C SER A 170 -52.64 43.23 26.49
N PRO A 171 -52.67 42.92 27.81
CA PRO A 171 -53.72 42.09 28.41
C PRO A 171 -55.01 42.86 28.73
N GLU A 172 -55.09 44.15 28.37
CA GLU A 172 -56.27 45.00 28.59
C GLU A 172 -57.40 44.61 27.62
N PRO A 173 -58.62 44.28 28.09
CA PRO A 173 -59.71 43.87 27.21
C PRO A 173 -60.26 45.05 26.37
N ASN A 174 -60.71 44.76 25.13
CA ASN A 174 -61.32 45.74 24.23
C ASN A 174 -62.74 45.37 23.74
N TYR A 175 -63.29 44.23 24.20
CA TYR A 175 -64.51 43.63 23.63
C TYR A 175 -65.80 44.45 23.82
N ASP A 176 -65.84 45.37 24.79
CA ASP A 176 -66.99 46.26 25.03
C ASP A 176 -67.41 47.07 23.79
N GLY A 177 -66.47 47.32 22.86
CA GLY A 177 -66.74 48.04 21.62
C GLY A 177 -67.51 47.25 20.55
N TRP A 178 -67.67 45.93 20.71
CA TRP A 178 -68.26 45.07 19.67
C TRP A 178 -69.08 43.87 20.18
N GLU A 179 -69.01 43.46 21.44
CA GLU A 179 -69.68 42.25 21.94
C GLU A 179 -71.21 42.26 21.73
N ASP A 180 -71.85 43.42 21.86
CA ASP A 180 -73.29 43.62 21.59
C ASP A 180 -73.70 43.27 20.14
N GLU A 181 -72.77 43.33 19.17
CA GLU A 181 -73.00 42.97 17.77
C GLU A 181 -73.21 41.45 17.61
N LEU A 182 -72.55 40.64 18.45
CA LEU A 182 -72.71 39.19 18.51
C LEU A 182 -73.97 38.81 19.30
N PHE A 183 -74.22 39.45 20.45
CA PHE A 183 -75.45 39.19 21.23
C PHE A 183 -76.72 39.51 20.43
N ARG A 184 -76.73 40.59 19.63
CA ARG A 184 -77.84 40.90 18.70
C ARG A 184 -77.99 39.90 17.54
N ARG A 185 -77.00 39.03 17.31
CA ARG A 185 -77.02 37.92 16.34
C ARG A 185 -77.19 36.55 17.00
N GLU A 186 -77.75 36.51 18.20
CA GLU A 186 -78.12 35.27 18.90
C GLU A 186 -76.91 34.37 19.24
N TYR A 187 -75.72 34.96 19.29
CA TYR A 187 -74.51 34.31 19.81
C TYR A 187 -74.47 34.35 21.34
N LYS A 188 -73.91 33.30 21.93
CA LYS A 188 -73.71 33.15 23.38
C LYS A 188 -72.22 33.07 23.66
N PHE A 189 -71.73 33.90 24.59
CA PHE A 189 -70.36 33.83 25.07
C PHE A 189 -70.08 32.42 25.62
N ALA A 190 -68.95 31.84 25.21
CA ALA A 190 -68.59 30.46 25.50
C ALA A 190 -67.30 30.36 26.34
N TYR A 191 -66.26 31.11 25.97
CA TYR A 191 -64.93 31.03 26.59
C TYR A 191 -64.07 32.27 26.29
N PHE A 192 -63.09 32.51 27.15
CA PHE A 192 -62.01 33.49 26.95
C PHE A 192 -60.70 32.79 27.33
N ASP A 193 -59.72 32.76 26.41
CA ASP A 193 -58.44 32.06 26.61
C ASP A 193 -57.34 32.94 27.25
N GLY A 194 -57.59 34.25 27.35
CA GLY A 194 -56.63 35.27 27.78
C GLY A 194 -56.29 36.30 26.70
N LEU A 195 -56.65 36.01 25.45
CA LEU A 195 -56.43 36.81 24.24
C LEU A 195 -57.73 36.92 23.42
N SER A 196 -58.29 35.78 23.02
CA SER A 196 -59.50 35.66 22.19
C SER A 196 -60.74 35.23 22.98
N ARG A 197 -61.90 35.78 22.61
CA ARG A 197 -63.22 35.36 23.11
C ARG A 197 -63.95 34.51 22.06
N PHE A 198 -64.58 33.46 22.53
CA PHE A 198 -65.32 32.49 21.74
C PHE A 198 -66.82 32.64 21.99
N TYR A 199 -67.59 32.60 20.91
CA TYR A 199 -69.03 32.74 20.91
C TYR A 199 -69.67 31.63 20.08
N VAL A 200 -70.68 30.96 20.62
CA VAL A 200 -71.42 29.89 19.94
C VAL A 200 -72.80 30.42 19.53
N HIS A 201 -73.17 30.25 18.26
CA HIS A 201 -74.52 30.60 17.79
C HIS A 201 -75.58 29.76 18.49
N GLU A 202 -76.74 30.31 18.86
CA GLU A 202 -77.66 29.56 19.72
C GLU A 202 -78.21 28.27 19.12
N ASN A 203 -78.43 28.22 17.80
CA ASN A 203 -78.79 26.99 17.07
C ASN A 203 -77.72 25.87 17.16
N ARG A 204 -76.58 26.15 17.80
CA ARG A 204 -75.44 25.24 18.03
C ARG A 204 -75.03 25.16 19.50
N CYS A 205 -75.92 25.50 20.45
CA CYS A 205 -75.64 25.48 21.90
C CYS A 205 -74.99 24.19 22.42
N SER A 206 -75.17 23.03 21.78
CA SER A 206 -74.48 21.79 22.17
C SER A 206 -72.94 21.89 22.10
N LEU A 207 -72.40 22.80 21.28
CA LEU A 207 -70.96 23.05 21.21
C LEU A 207 -70.41 23.72 22.47
N LEU A 208 -71.23 24.43 23.28
CA LEU A 208 -70.80 25.10 24.52
C LEU A 208 -70.12 24.13 25.51
N ASP A 209 -70.48 22.84 25.46
CA ASP A 209 -69.86 21.80 26.28
C ASP A 209 -68.35 21.64 26.01
N ALA A 210 -67.90 21.89 24.77
CA ALA A 210 -66.49 21.87 24.39
C ALA A 210 -65.70 23.11 24.87
N PHE A 211 -66.37 24.14 25.40
CA PHE A 211 -65.76 25.40 25.82
C PHE A 211 -65.66 25.55 27.36
N LYS A 212 -66.17 24.58 28.13
CA LYS A 212 -66.23 24.61 29.61
C LYS A 212 -64.88 24.64 30.35
N VAL A 213 -63.80 24.24 29.69
CA VAL A 213 -62.45 24.11 30.27
C VAL A 213 -61.40 24.55 29.25
N PRO A 214 -60.23 25.07 29.65
CA PRO A 214 -59.13 25.32 28.73
C PRO A 214 -58.66 24.03 28.01
N PRO A 215 -57.94 24.15 26.88
CA PRO A 215 -57.11 23.07 26.34
C PRO A 215 -56.20 22.47 27.41
N ASN A 216 -56.15 21.15 27.47
CA ASN A 216 -55.51 20.43 28.57
C ASN A 216 -55.01 19.03 28.14
N VAL A 217 -54.50 18.25 29.11
CA VAL A 217 -53.90 16.93 28.87
C VAL A 217 -54.82 15.92 28.15
N PHE A 218 -56.15 16.07 28.25
CA PHE A 218 -57.10 15.18 27.58
C PHE A 218 -57.28 15.49 26.08
N ASP A 219 -56.77 16.64 25.60
CA ASP A 219 -56.83 17.03 24.19
C ASP A 219 -55.70 16.42 23.33
N ASN A 220 -54.71 15.76 23.95
CA ASN A 220 -53.67 14.97 23.27
C ASN A 220 -52.92 15.71 22.12
N PHE A 221 -52.50 16.94 22.42
CA PHE A 221 -51.73 17.79 21.50
C PHE A 221 -50.28 18.01 21.97
N PHE A 222 -49.45 18.46 21.03
CA PHE A 222 -48.07 18.87 21.20
C PHE A 222 -47.95 20.32 20.73
N LEU A 223 -46.93 21.02 21.20
CA LEU A 223 -46.62 22.38 20.77
C LEU A 223 -45.79 22.34 19.49
N SER A 224 -45.99 23.29 18.58
CA SER A 224 -45.04 23.55 17.50
C SER A 224 -43.68 24.01 18.05
N ASP A 225 -42.64 23.93 17.23
CA ASP A 225 -41.32 24.51 17.50
C ASP A 225 -41.33 26.05 17.50
N THR A 226 -42.27 26.65 16.78
CA THR A 226 -42.56 28.08 16.71
C THR A 226 -43.36 28.62 17.89
N SER A 227 -44.07 27.76 18.64
CA SER A 227 -44.94 28.17 19.75
C SER A 227 -44.17 28.94 20.84
N PRO A 228 -44.73 30.04 21.40
CA PRO A 228 -44.09 30.79 22.48
C PRO A 228 -43.81 29.92 23.72
N PHE A 229 -44.63 28.89 23.95
CA PHE A 229 -44.47 27.94 25.05
C PHE A 229 -43.29 26.96 24.87
N SER A 230 -42.77 26.81 23.65
CA SER A 230 -41.65 25.89 23.33
C SER A 230 -40.25 26.49 23.56
N GLY A 231 -40.14 27.78 23.89
CA GLY A 231 -38.88 28.55 23.86
C GLY A 231 -37.69 27.95 24.65
N LEU A 232 -37.94 27.31 25.80
CA LEU A 232 -36.88 26.65 26.59
C LEU A 232 -36.40 25.32 25.96
N LEU A 233 -37.29 24.57 25.30
CA LEU A 233 -36.92 23.35 24.60
C LEU A 233 -36.20 23.70 23.29
N ALA A 234 -36.71 24.68 22.55
CA ALA A 234 -36.10 25.19 21.33
C ALA A 234 -34.69 25.76 21.56
N SER A 235 -34.44 26.47 22.67
CA SER A 235 -33.09 26.96 23.00
C SER A 235 -32.12 25.83 23.37
N LYS A 236 -32.57 24.82 24.14
CA LYS A 236 -31.77 23.62 24.45
C LYS A 236 -31.47 22.79 23.20
N LEU A 237 -32.41 22.67 22.27
CA LEU A 237 -32.22 21.97 21.01
C LEU A 237 -31.14 22.68 20.17
N ARG A 238 -31.27 23.99 19.95
CA ARG A 238 -30.26 24.79 19.24
C ARG A 238 -28.86 24.69 19.87
N GLN A 239 -28.76 24.71 21.20
CA GLN A 239 -27.48 24.48 21.89
C GLN A 239 -26.92 23.09 21.59
N SER A 240 -27.75 22.04 21.65
CA SER A 240 -27.35 20.66 21.35
C SER A 240 -26.90 20.50 19.90
N GLU A 241 -27.56 21.16 18.95
CA GLU A 241 -27.19 21.19 17.54
C GLU A 241 -25.86 21.91 17.32
N GLN A 242 -25.65 23.06 17.97
CA GLN A 242 -24.38 23.81 17.93
C GLN A 242 -23.22 23.02 18.56
N ASP A 243 -23.46 22.34 19.69
CA ASP A 243 -22.49 21.43 20.32
C ASP A 243 -22.16 20.24 19.40
N ALA A 244 -23.15 19.68 18.71
CA ALA A 244 -22.96 18.58 17.77
C ALA A 244 -22.16 19.03 16.53
N ALA A 245 -22.48 20.19 15.96
CA ALA A 245 -21.74 20.79 14.85
C ALA A 245 -20.28 21.11 15.24
N SER A 246 -20.05 21.61 16.46
CA SER A 246 -18.70 21.88 16.99
C SER A 246 -17.89 20.59 17.15
N LYS A 247 -18.51 19.52 17.66
CA LYS A 247 -17.88 18.19 17.77
C LYS A 247 -17.59 17.57 16.41
N ALA A 248 -18.49 17.71 15.42
CA ALA A 248 -18.26 17.25 14.05
C ALA A 248 -17.06 17.96 13.42
N THR A 249 -16.94 19.28 13.59
CA THR A 249 -15.77 20.06 13.13
C THR A 249 -14.47 19.58 13.80
N ALA A 250 -14.48 19.37 15.13
CA ALA A 250 -13.31 18.88 15.87
C ALA A 250 -12.90 17.45 15.43
N LEU A 251 -13.87 16.58 15.13
CA LEU A 251 -13.61 15.24 14.59
C LEU A 251 -12.98 15.31 13.18
N GLY A 252 -13.43 16.24 12.32
CA GLY A 252 -12.82 16.46 11.00
C GLY A 252 -11.35 16.91 11.09
N VAL A 253 -11.02 17.80 12.05
CA VAL A 253 -9.62 18.19 12.31
C VAL A 253 -8.79 17.00 12.76
N LEU A 254 -9.27 16.21 13.74
CA LEU A 254 -8.58 15.03 14.23
C LEU A 254 -8.39 13.94 13.16
N GLN A 255 -9.34 13.80 12.22
CA GLN A 255 -9.21 12.91 11.06
C GLN A 255 -8.09 13.40 10.12
N GLY A 256 -8.04 14.69 9.79
CA GLY A 256 -6.95 15.26 8.99
C GLY A 256 -5.58 15.12 9.66
N GLU A 257 -5.48 15.31 10.98
CA GLU A 257 -4.25 15.04 11.74
C GLU A 257 -3.84 13.56 11.69
N LEU A 258 -4.80 12.63 11.75
CA LEU A 258 -4.55 11.20 11.65
C LEU A 258 -4.07 10.79 10.25
N GLU A 259 -4.64 11.36 9.19
CA GLU A 259 -4.23 11.14 7.80
C GLU A 259 -2.82 11.68 7.52
N ASN A 260 -2.51 12.86 8.05
CA ASN A 260 -1.16 13.44 7.99
C ASN A 260 -0.14 12.52 8.71
N LYS A 261 -0.45 12.06 9.93
CA LYS A 261 0.42 11.12 10.68
C LYS A 261 0.55 9.76 9.99
N ALA A 262 -0.51 9.26 9.38
CA ALA A 262 -0.44 8.03 8.57
C ALA A 262 0.50 8.19 7.36
N SER A 263 0.48 9.37 6.73
CA SER A 263 1.38 9.73 5.62
C SER A 263 2.84 9.86 6.07
N GLU A 264 3.10 10.54 7.20
CA GLU A 264 4.43 10.60 7.83
C GLU A 264 4.99 9.19 8.14
N ILE A 265 4.17 8.32 8.73
CA ILE A 265 4.54 6.92 9.01
C ILE A 265 4.83 6.15 7.70
N GLY A 266 4.08 6.43 6.63
CA GLY A 266 4.33 5.87 5.30
C GLY A 266 5.71 6.25 4.75
N ILE A 267 6.08 7.53 4.83
CA ILE A 267 7.39 8.05 4.40
C ILE A 267 8.51 7.41 5.23
N ILE A 268 8.40 7.42 6.56
CA ILE A 268 9.41 6.84 7.47
C ILE A 268 9.60 5.34 7.19
N ARG A 269 8.52 4.60 6.93
CA ARG A 269 8.61 3.17 6.54
C ARG A 269 9.33 2.97 5.22
N ALA A 270 9.09 3.84 4.22
CA ALA A 270 9.78 3.77 2.94
C ALA A 270 11.29 4.04 3.08
N GLU A 271 11.69 5.05 3.86
CA GLU A 271 13.11 5.32 4.17
C GLU A 271 13.78 4.15 4.90
N LEU A 272 13.08 3.56 5.88
CA LEU A 272 13.61 2.47 6.69
C LEU A 272 13.81 1.20 5.86
N ASN A 273 12.88 0.91 4.94
CA ASN A 273 13.03 -0.16 3.93
C ASN A 273 14.21 0.11 2.99
N ALA A 274 14.38 1.35 2.49
CA ALA A 274 15.50 1.71 1.63
C ALA A 274 16.85 1.53 2.33
N LYS A 275 16.95 1.93 3.61
CA LYS A 275 18.14 1.71 4.45
C LYS A 275 18.41 0.21 4.68
N ALA A 276 17.38 -0.60 4.93
CA ALA A 276 17.52 -2.05 5.09
C ALA A 276 18.04 -2.73 3.80
N ILE A 277 17.54 -2.32 2.62
CA ILE A 277 18.03 -2.80 1.32
C ILE A 277 19.51 -2.42 1.12
N ALA A 278 19.87 -1.14 1.36
CA ALA A 278 21.24 -0.68 1.23
C ALA A 278 22.21 -1.40 2.20
N GLN A 279 21.78 -1.66 3.43
CA GLN A 279 22.53 -2.46 4.40
C GLN A 279 22.72 -3.92 3.90
N GLY A 280 21.69 -4.53 3.32
CA GLY A 280 21.78 -5.88 2.73
C GLY A 280 22.76 -5.96 1.56
N VAL A 281 22.80 -4.94 0.69
CA VAL A 281 23.80 -4.84 -0.40
C VAL A 281 25.22 -4.74 0.17
N LEU A 282 25.44 -3.83 1.13
CA LEU A 282 26.75 -3.63 1.75
C LEU A 282 27.23 -4.89 2.51
N GLN A 283 26.31 -5.60 3.17
CA GLN A 283 26.58 -6.89 3.81
C GLN A 283 27.09 -7.93 2.78
N GLY A 284 26.43 -8.03 1.62
CA GLY A 284 26.84 -8.92 0.53
C GLY A 284 28.20 -8.54 -0.08
N GLU A 285 28.49 -7.25 -0.24
CA GLU A 285 29.80 -6.77 -0.69
C GLU A 285 30.91 -7.13 0.32
N ILE A 286 30.65 -6.99 1.62
CA ILE A 286 31.57 -7.39 2.70
C ILE A 286 31.80 -8.90 2.67
N GLU A 287 30.77 -9.72 2.49
CA GLU A 287 30.90 -11.17 2.38
C GLU A 287 31.72 -11.58 1.15
N GLN A 288 31.45 -10.99 -0.02
CA GLN A 288 32.21 -11.21 -1.24
C GLN A 288 33.70 -10.81 -1.08
N LYS A 289 33.97 -9.62 -0.54
CA LYS A 289 35.35 -9.15 -0.30
C LYS A 289 36.06 -10.00 0.75
N THR A 290 35.35 -10.49 1.76
CA THR A 290 35.88 -11.43 2.76
C THR A 290 36.29 -12.74 2.09
N SER A 291 35.46 -13.30 1.20
CA SER A 291 35.79 -14.50 0.43
C SER A 291 36.99 -14.30 -0.50
N GLU A 292 37.08 -13.15 -1.19
CA GLU A 292 38.23 -12.78 -2.03
C GLU A 292 39.53 -12.71 -1.21
N VAL A 293 39.50 -12.08 -0.03
CA VAL A 293 40.65 -12.02 0.88
C VAL A 293 41.06 -13.41 1.36
N VAL A 294 40.11 -14.30 1.69
CA VAL A 294 40.41 -15.69 2.08
C VAL A 294 41.12 -16.45 0.94
N LEU A 295 40.66 -16.29 -0.31
CA LEU A 295 41.31 -16.91 -1.47
C LEU A 295 42.73 -16.35 -1.71
N LEU A 296 42.91 -15.04 -1.62
CA LEU A 296 44.23 -14.40 -1.75
C LEU A 296 45.19 -14.81 -0.64
N LEU A 297 44.71 -14.99 0.60
CA LEU A 297 45.52 -15.49 1.72
C LEU A 297 45.95 -16.94 1.50
N ALA A 298 45.09 -17.78 0.92
CA ALA A 298 45.44 -19.16 0.53
C ALA A 298 46.51 -19.16 -0.58
N GLU A 299 46.35 -18.36 -1.64
CA GLU A 299 47.35 -18.25 -2.70
C GLU A 299 48.70 -17.72 -2.19
N LEU A 300 48.69 -16.74 -1.28
CA LEU A 300 49.90 -16.25 -0.63
C LEU A 300 50.56 -17.34 0.24
N ALA A 301 49.77 -18.14 0.97
CA ALA A 301 50.29 -19.26 1.73
C ALA A 301 51.01 -20.28 0.81
N ASP A 302 50.38 -20.68 -0.29
CA ASP A 302 50.97 -21.60 -1.28
C ASP A 302 52.25 -21.02 -1.92
N ARG A 303 52.24 -19.74 -2.31
CA ARG A 303 53.44 -19.07 -2.84
C ARG A 303 54.58 -19.02 -1.82
N THR A 304 54.28 -18.76 -0.53
CA THR A 304 55.32 -18.80 0.52
C THR A 304 55.84 -20.22 0.80
N ALA A 305 54.99 -21.25 0.67
CA ALA A 305 55.42 -22.64 0.77
C ALA A 305 56.33 -23.05 -0.40
N ALA A 306 55.97 -22.65 -1.63
CA ALA A 306 56.79 -22.88 -2.83
C ALA A 306 58.17 -22.20 -2.73
N LEU A 307 58.23 -20.92 -2.30
CA LEU A 307 59.49 -20.20 -2.11
C LEU A 307 60.37 -20.86 -1.03
N ARG A 308 59.79 -21.33 0.08
CA ARG A 308 60.53 -22.09 1.11
C ARG A 308 61.08 -23.42 0.57
N ALA A 309 60.31 -24.12 -0.26
CA ALA A 309 60.76 -25.36 -0.89
C ALA A 309 61.91 -25.12 -1.89
N GLU A 310 61.86 -24.01 -2.64
CA GLU A 310 62.98 -23.62 -3.52
C GLU A 310 64.22 -23.23 -2.72
N GLN A 311 64.07 -22.45 -1.64
CA GLN A 311 65.18 -22.09 -0.74
C GLN A 311 65.84 -23.35 -0.14
N ALA A 312 65.06 -24.30 0.38
CA ALA A 312 65.58 -25.56 0.90
C ALA A 312 66.32 -26.38 -0.18
N LEU A 313 65.85 -26.37 -1.43
CA LEU A 313 66.54 -27.01 -2.55
C LEU A 313 67.85 -26.28 -2.91
N GLN A 314 67.89 -24.94 -2.85
CA GLN A 314 69.11 -24.16 -3.06
C GLN A 314 70.14 -24.43 -1.94
N GLU A 315 69.71 -24.48 -0.68
CA GLU A 315 70.56 -24.87 0.46
C GLU A 315 71.10 -26.30 0.31
N GLN A 316 70.27 -27.27 -0.06
CA GLN A 316 70.70 -28.64 -0.32
C GLN A 316 71.72 -28.71 -1.48
N ARG A 317 71.51 -27.93 -2.55
CA ARG A 317 72.49 -27.81 -3.65
C ARG A 317 73.81 -27.20 -3.18
N ALA A 318 73.78 -26.16 -2.34
CA ALA A 318 74.98 -25.55 -1.78
C ALA A 318 75.78 -26.53 -0.91
N VAL A 319 75.11 -27.29 -0.04
CA VAL A 319 75.74 -28.37 0.76
C VAL A 319 76.33 -29.45 -0.16
N THR A 320 75.62 -29.84 -1.22
CA THR A 320 76.12 -30.83 -2.19
C THR A 320 77.35 -30.32 -2.95
N ILE A 321 77.39 -29.04 -3.31
CA ILE A 321 78.55 -28.41 -3.95
C ILE A 321 79.76 -28.45 -3.00
N ILE A 322 79.59 -28.05 -1.74
CA ILE A 322 80.66 -28.10 -0.72
C ILE A 322 81.20 -29.54 -0.57
N GLN A 323 80.32 -30.55 -0.49
CA GLN A 323 80.74 -31.96 -0.42
C GLN A 323 81.49 -32.43 -1.68
N LEU A 324 81.08 -31.96 -2.87
CA LEU A 324 81.78 -32.26 -4.14
C LEU A 324 83.14 -31.56 -4.23
N GLU A 325 83.26 -30.35 -3.70
CA GLU A 325 84.54 -29.62 -3.58
C GLU A 325 85.49 -30.31 -2.59
N GLU A 326 84.99 -30.79 -1.44
CA GLU A 326 85.76 -31.62 -0.50
C GLU A 326 86.20 -32.95 -1.12
N GLU A 327 85.30 -33.65 -1.84
CA GLU A 327 85.63 -34.86 -2.62
C GLU A 327 86.73 -34.57 -3.65
N GLN A 328 86.60 -33.49 -4.44
CA GLN A 328 87.63 -33.08 -5.40
C GLN A 328 88.96 -32.75 -4.71
N HIS A 329 88.93 -32.03 -3.58
CA HIS A 329 90.13 -31.68 -2.84
C HIS A 329 90.82 -32.92 -2.25
N ARG A 330 90.03 -33.87 -1.73
CA ARG A 330 90.53 -35.17 -1.23
C ARG A 330 91.14 -36.01 -2.36
N LEU A 331 90.48 -36.10 -3.52
CA LEU A 331 90.99 -36.82 -4.69
C LEU A 331 92.25 -36.17 -5.26
N THR A 332 92.28 -34.84 -5.36
CA THR A 332 93.47 -34.07 -5.80
C THR A 332 94.63 -34.27 -4.84
N SER A 333 94.38 -34.22 -3.54
CA SER A 333 95.38 -34.51 -2.50
C SER A 333 95.86 -35.96 -2.55
N HIS A 334 94.98 -36.92 -2.86
CA HIS A 334 95.36 -38.32 -3.02
C HIS A 334 96.22 -38.54 -4.27
N ILE A 335 95.90 -37.88 -5.39
CA ILE A 335 96.73 -37.88 -6.60
C ILE A 335 98.10 -37.26 -6.32
N ALA A 336 98.14 -36.13 -5.61
CA ALA A 336 99.39 -35.49 -5.19
C ALA A 336 100.22 -36.39 -4.25
N TRP A 337 99.57 -37.09 -3.31
CA TRP A 337 100.21 -38.05 -2.42
C TRP A 337 100.74 -39.28 -3.16
N GLN A 338 99.97 -39.85 -4.11
CA GLN A 338 100.45 -40.93 -4.98
C GLN A 338 101.64 -40.46 -5.83
N GLY A 339 101.59 -39.22 -6.34
CA GLY A 339 102.70 -38.55 -7.01
C GLY A 339 103.94 -38.44 -6.12
N ALA A 340 103.78 -38.00 -4.87
CA ALA A 340 104.88 -37.89 -3.90
C ALA A 340 105.44 -39.26 -3.46
N GLN A 341 104.59 -40.28 -3.33
CA GLN A 341 105.03 -41.67 -3.08
C GLN A 341 105.83 -42.23 -4.26
N LEU A 342 105.37 -41.99 -5.49
CA LEU A 342 106.14 -42.30 -6.69
C LEU A 342 107.47 -41.53 -6.69
N ASP A 343 107.48 -40.23 -6.43
CA ASP A 343 108.70 -39.43 -6.47
C ASP A 343 109.69 -39.81 -5.35
N ALA A 344 109.20 -40.18 -4.15
CA ALA A 344 110.00 -40.74 -3.07
C ALA A 344 110.62 -42.11 -3.44
N VAL A 345 109.83 -43.00 -4.06
CA VAL A 345 110.35 -44.26 -4.62
C VAL A 345 111.39 -43.96 -5.70
N TRP A 346 111.17 -42.99 -6.58
CA TRP A 346 112.08 -42.63 -7.67
C TRP A 346 113.39 -41.99 -7.18
N ARG A 347 113.37 -41.28 -6.05
CA ARG A 347 114.54 -40.67 -5.42
C ARG A 347 115.31 -41.61 -4.48
N SER A 348 114.72 -42.72 -4.04
CA SER A 348 115.34 -43.69 -3.11
C SER A 348 116.61 -44.35 -3.66
N THR A 349 117.55 -44.69 -2.77
CA THR A 349 118.84 -45.30 -3.10
C THR A 349 118.70 -46.67 -3.78
N SER A 350 117.72 -47.49 -3.38
CA SER A 350 117.44 -48.78 -4.00
C SER A 350 116.89 -48.68 -5.43
N TRP A 351 116.15 -47.60 -5.75
CA TRP A 351 115.64 -47.36 -7.11
C TRP A 351 116.74 -46.89 -8.07
N LYS A 352 117.65 -46.04 -7.60
CA LYS A 352 118.81 -45.57 -8.38
C LYS A 352 119.80 -46.70 -8.71
N VAL A 353 120.12 -47.57 -7.74
CA VAL A 353 121.02 -48.72 -7.95
C VAL A 353 120.43 -49.76 -8.91
N THR A 354 119.12 -49.97 -8.92
CA THR A 354 118.45 -50.95 -9.81
C THR A 354 118.10 -50.39 -11.20
N ALA A 355 118.51 -49.17 -11.56
CA ALA A 355 118.23 -48.58 -12.86
C ALA A 355 118.79 -49.38 -14.06
N PRO A 356 120.05 -49.90 -14.06
CA PRO A 356 120.59 -50.66 -15.20
C PRO A 356 119.83 -51.96 -15.45
N LEU A 357 119.52 -52.70 -14.38
CA LEU A 357 118.76 -53.95 -14.44
C LEU A 357 117.32 -53.75 -14.93
N ARG A 358 116.75 -52.55 -14.78
CA ARG A 358 115.39 -52.22 -15.23
C ARG A 358 115.35 -51.65 -16.65
N ALA A 359 116.42 -51.01 -17.13
CA ALA A 359 116.64 -50.84 -18.56
C ALA A 359 116.75 -52.21 -19.26
N ALA A 360 117.58 -53.12 -18.71
CA ALA A 360 117.67 -54.50 -19.19
C ALA A 360 116.31 -55.24 -19.12
N ARG A 361 115.50 -55.05 -18.07
CA ARG A 361 114.16 -55.63 -17.99
C ARG A 361 113.15 -54.99 -18.95
N ARG A 362 113.30 -53.69 -19.30
CA ARG A 362 112.44 -53.02 -20.31
C ARG A 362 112.76 -53.53 -21.73
N VAL A 363 114.04 -53.74 -22.05
CA VAL A 363 114.48 -54.46 -23.26
C VAL A 363 114.00 -55.91 -23.25
N TYR A 364 114.19 -56.65 -22.14
CA TYR A 364 113.73 -58.04 -22.03
C TYR A 364 112.21 -58.17 -22.17
N ARG A 365 111.41 -57.23 -21.63
CA ARG A 365 109.93 -57.23 -21.81
C ARG A 365 109.54 -56.89 -23.25
N GLN A 366 110.20 -55.92 -23.90
CA GLN A 366 110.02 -55.66 -25.34
C GLN A 366 110.39 -56.87 -26.22
N CYS A 367 111.39 -57.67 -25.82
CA CYS A 367 111.77 -58.90 -26.51
C CYS A 367 110.90 -60.14 -26.17
N THR A 368 110.13 -60.15 -25.07
CA THR A 368 109.38 -61.33 -24.60
C THR A 368 107.86 -61.19 -24.61
N THR A 369 107.28 -60.00 -24.81
CA THR A 369 105.83 -59.82 -24.98
C THR A 369 105.44 -59.33 -26.39
N ARG A 370 105.76 -60.13 -27.42
CA ARG A 370 105.03 -60.08 -28.71
C ARG A 370 103.83 -61.03 -28.64
N PRO A 371 102.57 -60.54 -28.62
CA PRO A 371 101.41 -61.41 -28.54
C PRO A 371 101.23 -62.24 -29.83
N ARG A 372 101.00 -63.55 -29.63
CA ARG A 372 101.07 -64.66 -30.60
C ARG A 372 99.98 -64.66 -31.70
N ALA A 373 99.31 -63.53 -31.96
CA ALA A 373 98.15 -63.42 -32.85
C ALA A 373 98.52 -63.39 -34.35
N LEU A 374 99.62 -62.73 -34.74
CA LEU A 374 100.00 -62.55 -36.14
C LEU A 374 100.59 -63.81 -36.81
N ILE A 375 101.20 -64.72 -36.04
CA ILE A 375 101.88 -65.90 -36.60
C ILE A 375 100.88 -67.01 -37.01
N LYS A 376 99.73 -67.10 -36.33
CA LYS A 376 98.66 -68.07 -36.67
C LYS A 376 97.92 -67.76 -37.98
N SER A 377 97.85 -66.50 -38.41
CA SER A 377 97.06 -66.08 -39.59
C SER A 377 97.84 -66.09 -40.92
N ALA A 378 99.18 -66.16 -40.87
CA ALA A 378 100.03 -66.34 -42.05
C ALA A 378 100.26 -67.83 -42.37
N LEU A 379 100.61 -68.65 -41.36
CA LEU A 379 100.80 -70.10 -41.54
C LEU A 379 99.54 -70.81 -42.07
N ARG A 380 98.34 -70.33 -41.70
CA ARG A 380 97.06 -70.84 -42.21
C ARG A 380 96.81 -70.53 -43.71
N ARG A 381 97.48 -69.52 -44.28
CA ARG A 381 97.40 -69.15 -45.70
C ARG A 381 98.44 -69.89 -46.56
N GLY A 382 99.65 -70.10 -46.03
CA GLY A 382 100.68 -70.91 -46.72
C GLY A 382 100.32 -72.39 -46.86
N LEU A 383 99.72 -72.99 -45.83
CA LEU A 383 99.30 -74.41 -45.84
C LEU A 383 98.22 -74.73 -46.88
N ILE A 384 97.40 -73.75 -47.30
CA ILE A 384 96.39 -73.92 -48.35
C ILE A 384 97.04 -73.83 -49.75
N ALA A 385 98.06 -72.99 -49.93
CA ALA A 385 98.82 -72.91 -51.17
C ALA A 385 99.71 -74.16 -51.42
N GLY A 386 100.28 -74.75 -50.36
CA GLY A 386 101.18 -75.90 -50.46
C GLY A 386 100.52 -77.20 -50.92
N VAL A 387 99.23 -77.42 -50.62
CA VAL A 387 98.52 -78.65 -51.02
C VAL A 387 98.26 -78.69 -52.53
N GLY A 388 98.01 -77.54 -53.17
CA GLY A 388 97.79 -77.45 -54.62
C GLY A 388 99.05 -77.71 -55.46
N ALA A 389 100.21 -77.20 -55.03
CA ALA A 389 101.46 -77.32 -55.78
C ALA A 389 102.05 -78.74 -55.80
N SER A 390 101.72 -79.58 -54.80
CA SER A 390 102.26 -80.95 -54.68
C SER A 390 101.81 -81.94 -55.78
N ARG A 391 100.86 -81.54 -56.64
CA ARG A 391 100.42 -82.33 -57.81
C ARG A 391 101.32 -82.20 -59.05
N ARG A 392 102.37 -81.38 -59.05
CA ARG A 392 103.19 -81.11 -60.26
C ARG A 392 104.68 -81.49 -60.21
N ALA A 393 105.21 -82.01 -59.10
CA ALA A 393 106.63 -82.44 -59.04
C ALA A 393 106.87 -83.59 -58.04
N PRO A 394 106.95 -84.87 -58.49
CA PRO A 394 107.01 -86.02 -57.58
C PRO A 394 108.36 -86.25 -56.84
N PHE A 395 109.43 -85.51 -57.15
CA PHE A 395 110.78 -85.82 -56.61
C PHE A 395 111.02 -85.39 -55.15
N LEU A 396 110.28 -84.39 -54.63
CA LEU A 396 110.48 -83.83 -53.28
C LEU A 396 109.93 -84.71 -52.13
N LYS A 397 109.27 -85.83 -52.45
CA LYS A 397 108.56 -86.69 -51.48
C LYS A 397 109.46 -87.46 -50.50
N LYS A 398 110.78 -87.53 -50.72
CA LYS A 398 111.73 -88.22 -49.82
C LYS A 398 112.37 -87.33 -48.74
N SER A 399 112.34 -86.01 -48.88
CA SER A 399 112.98 -85.10 -47.90
C SER A 399 112.05 -84.71 -46.76
N LEU A 400 110.74 -84.59 -47.01
CA LEU A 400 109.77 -84.15 -45.99
C LEU A 400 109.50 -85.17 -44.87
N SER A 401 109.65 -86.47 -45.16
CA SER A 401 109.32 -87.54 -44.20
C SER A 401 110.30 -87.67 -43.03
N ARG A 402 111.49 -87.07 -43.13
CA ARG A 402 112.52 -87.13 -42.07
C ARG A 402 112.34 -86.07 -40.97
N LEU A 403 111.60 -84.99 -41.22
CA LEU A 403 111.42 -83.87 -40.27
C LEU A 403 110.19 -84.02 -39.36
N ILE A 404 109.20 -84.84 -39.75
CA ILE A 404 107.89 -84.93 -39.06
C ILE A 404 107.90 -85.87 -37.83
N LYS A 405 108.95 -86.66 -37.61
CA LYS A 405 109.04 -87.63 -36.48
C LYS A 405 109.51 -87.04 -35.14
N LEU A 406 109.76 -85.74 -35.02
CA LEU A 406 110.53 -85.16 -33.90
C LEU A 406 109.75 -84.32 -32.86
N VAL A 407 108.44 -84.04 -33.03
CA VAL A 407 107.69 -83.18 -32.09
C VAL A 407 106.25 -83.69 -31.81
N PRO A 408 106.04 -84.60 -30.83
CA PRO A 408 104.76 -85.30 -30.62
C PRO A 408 103.49 -84.53 -30.18
N PRO A 409 103.50 -83.42 -29.41
CA PRO A 409 102.29 -82.91 -28.74
C PRO A 409 101.28 -82.18 -29.65
N LEU A 410 101.52 -82.14 -30.97
CA LEU A 410 100.66 -81.48 -31.95
C LEU A 410 99.36 -82.27 -32.23
N GLU A 411 99.42 -83.60 -32.07
CA GLU A 411 98.33 -84.53 -32.38
C GLU A 411 97.09 -84.33 -31.49
N ARG A 412 97.29 -84.18 -30.16
CA ARG A 412 96.18 -84.06 -29.19
C ARG A 412 95.35 -82.78 -29.33
N ARG A 413 95.92 -81.70 -29.88
CA ARG A 413 95.22 -80.41 -30.05
C ARG A 413 94.29 -80.35 -31.27
N LEU A 414 94.41 -81.28 -32.21
CA LEU A 414 93.54 -81.34 -33.39
C LEU A 414 92.17 -81.97 -33.10
N MET A 415 92.10 -82.92 -32.16
CA MET A 415 90.84 -83.60 -31.81
C MET A 415 89.81 -82.69 -31.10
N GLN A 416 90.25 -81.78 -30.23
CA GLN A 416 89.31 -80.95 -29.43
C GLN A 416 88.55 -79.88 -30.26
N ILE A 417 89.04 -79.53 -31.46
CA ILE A 417 88.42 -78.51 -32.31
C ILE A 417 87.19 -79.04 -33.07
N VAL A 418 86.96 -80.36 -33.05
CA VAL A 418 85.86 -81.02 -33.77
C VAL A 418 84.56 -81.10 -32.94
N ALA A 419 84.62 -80.91 -31.62
CA ALA A 419 83.53 -81.28 -30.71
C ALA A 419 82.43 -80.20 -30.46
N VAL A 420 82.75 -78.91 -30.53
CA VAL A 420 81.82 -77.81 -30.10
C VAL A 420 81.08 -77.17 -31.28
N ARG A 421 80.81 -77.95 -32.34
CA ARG A 421 80.13 -77.47 -33.56
C ARG A 421 78.75 -78.13 -33.79
N ARG A 422 78.10 -78.59 -32.72
CA ARG A 422 76.78 -79.27 -32.73
C ARG A 422 75.92 -78.90 -31.51
N ALA A 423 75.25 -77.74 -31.61
CA ALA A 423 73.97 -77.36 -30.97
C ALA A 423 73.75 -75.85 -31.27
N GLY A 424 72.71 -75.37 -31.96
CA GLY A 424 71.53 -76.02 -32.54
C GLY A 424 70.54 -76.49 -31.46
N SER A 425 69.23 -76.20 -31.51
CA SER A 425 68.40 -75.61 -32.57
C SER A 425 66.95 -75.42 -32.04
N GLN A 426 66.20 -74.42 -32.53
CA GLN A 426 64.70 -74.29 -32.50
C GLN A 426 63.99 -74.24 -31.11
N TYR A 427 62.80 -73.66 -30.91
CA TYR A 427 61.85 -72.86 -31.74
C TYR A 427 61.86 -71.36 -31.23
N GLY A 428 60.92 -70.42 -31.42
CA GLY A 428 59.61 -70.29 -32.12
C GLY A 428 59.05 -68.84 -31.95
N PRO A 429 58.01 -68.36 -32.69
CA PRO A 429 57.67 -66.92 -32.73
C PRO A 429 56.20 -66.49 -32.44
N GLU A 430 55.95 -65.17 -32.58
CA GLU A 430 54.66 -64.40 -32.58
C GLU A 430 54.05 -64.01 -31.21
N SER A 431 53.35 -62.87 -30.99
CA SER A 431 53.30 -61.54 -31.68
C SER A 431 52.57 -60.48 -30.81
N GLU A 432 52.98 -59.20 -30.92
CA GLU A 432 52.26 -57.91 -30.67
C GLU A 432 51.50 -57.54 -29.35
N ARG A 433 51.90 -56.36 -28.83
CA ARG A 433 51.11 -55.21 -28.28
C ARG A 433 50.13 -55.33 -27.07
N ALA A 434 50.65 -54.82 -25.95
CA ALA A 434 50.21 -53.57 -25.26
C ALA A 434 48.90 -53.47 -24.43
N THR A 435 49.02 -52.62 -23.40
CA THR A 435 48.03 -51.99 -22.48
C THR A 435 47.37 -52.81 -21.35
N SER A 436 47.17 -52.08 -20.23
CA SER A 436 45.96 -52.06 -19.36
C SER A 436 46.11 -52.53 -17.90
N SER A 437 45.57 -51.69 -16.99
CA SER A 437 44.91 -52.05 -15.71
C SER A 437 45.77 -52.67 -14.56
N GLN A 438 45.40 -52.64 -13.27
CA GLN A 438 44.51 -51.79 -12.44
C GLN A 438 44.84 -52.02 -10.93
N GLN A 439 44.61 -51.01 -10.08
CA GLN A 439 43.85 -50.98 -8.79
C GLN A 439 43.77 -52.18 -7.80
N PRO A 440 43.54 -51.97 -6.47
CA PRO A 440 42.21 -51.66 -5.85
C PRO A 440 42.20 -50.45 -4.86
N ILE A 441 41.17 -49.59 -4.62
CA ILE A 441 39.71 -49.72 -4.24
C ILE A 441 39.50 -49.79 -2.69
N PRO A 442 38.49 -49.14 -2.02
CA PRO A 442 37.79 -47.84 -2.16
C PRO A 442 37.49 -47.23 -0.73
N PRO A 443 36.29 -46.70 -0.33
CA PRO A 443 35.26 -45.85 -0.97
C PRO A 443 34.94 -44.55 -0.18
N TRP A 444 34.15 -43.63 -0.74
CA TRP A 444 32.96 -42.99 -0.12
C TRP A 444 32.15 -42.26 -1.21
N SER A 445 30.84 -42.09 -1.00
CA SER A 445 29.84 -41.79 -2.04
C SER A 445 29.31 -40.34 -2.01
N GLY A 446 29.02 -39.76 -3.18
CA GLY A 446 28.25 -38.53 -3.34
C GLY A 446 28.09 -38.17 -4.82
N SER A 447 26.90 -38.43 -5.38
CA SER A 447 26.60 -38.26 -6.80
C SER A 447 26.11 -36.85 -7.16
N MET A 448 26.58 -36.34 -8.29
CA MET A 448 26.04 -35.19 -9.01
C MET A 448 26.06 -35.58 -10.49
N GLU A 449 24.91 -35.54 -11.16
CA GLU A 449 24.82 -35.73 -12.61
C GLU A 449 24.48 -34.38 -13.26
N ASP A 450 25.39 -33.92 -14.11
CA ASP A 450 25.13 -32.92 -15.15
C ASP A 450 24.51 -33.62 -16.38
N ASP A 451 23.85 -32.84 -17.23
CA ASP A 451 23.94 -32.98 -18.70
C ASP A 451 23.55 -31.61 -19.31
N VAL A 452 24.43 -30.88 -20.03
CA VAL A 452 24.90 -31.09 -21.42
C VAL A 452 23.85 -30.69 -22.48
N ALA A 453 24.12 -29.91 -23.54
CA ALA A 453 25.18 -28.93 -23.87
C ALA A 453 24.84 -28.17 -25.20
N ILE A 454 25.67 -27.17 -25.56
CA ILE A 454 26.11 -26.79 -26.95
C ILE A 454 25.29 -25.83 -27.86
N ALA A 455 26.06 -24.88 -28.44
CA ALA A 455 25.96 -24.16 -29.73
C ALA A 455 25.02 -22.94 -29.98
N LEU A 456 25.60 -21.75 -29.79
CA LEU A 456 25.98 -20.77 -30.85
C LEU A 456 25.03 -20.39 -32.02
N GLU A 457 24.69 -19.09 -32.03
CA GLU A 457 24.87 -18.10 -33.13
C GLU A 457 23.97 -18.16 -34.40
N VAL A 458 23.17 -17.09 -34.63
CA VAL A 458 23.12 -16.24 -35.86
C VAL A 458 21.83 -15.36 -35.92
N LEU A 459 22.04 -14.03 -35.96
CA LEU A 459 21.31 -12.91 -36.60
C LEU A 459 19.75 -12.74 -36.56
N GLU A 460 19.36 -11.52 -36.15
CA GLU A 460 18.38 -10.58 -36.76
C GLU A 460 16.92 -11.02 -37.10
N LEU A 461 15.91 -10.46 -36.39
CA LEU A 461 15.08 -9.30 -36.81
C LEU A 461 13.72 -9.16 -36.08
N ASN A 462 13.27 -7.89 -35.95
CA ASN A 462 11.89 -7.39 -35.82
C ASN A 462 11.03 -7.79 -34.58
N ILE A 463 10.68 -6.83 -33.71
CA ILE A 463 9.64 -5.77 -33.80
C ILE A 463 8.26 -6.23 -33.31
N ARG A 464 7.82 -5.60 -32.21
CA ARG A 464 6.44 -5.35 -31.73
C ARG A 464 5.42 -6.50 -31.73
N GLY A 465 5.12 -6.99 -30.53
CA GLY A 465 3.75 -7.22 -30.05
C GLY A 465 3.50 -6.30 -28.86
#